data_AF-A0A9P5R2P8-F1
#
_entry.id   AF-A0A9P5R2P8-F1
#
_cell.length_a   1.000
_cell.length_b   1.000
_cell.length_c   1.000
_cell.angle_alpha   90.00
_cell.angle_beta   90.00
_cell.angle_gamma   90.00
#
_symmetry.space_group_name_H-M   'P 1'
#
loop_
_entity.id
_entity.type
_entity.pdbx_description
1 polymer ?
#
loop_
_entity_poly.entity_id
_entity_poly.type
_entity_poly.pdbx_seq_one_letter_code
_entity_poly.pdbx_strand_id
1 'polypeptide(L)'
;MSEEVNSSNQILWLAPCLKVLDVRRNRMDSLGGALDAMDILQSEWVCNHLEEFGCTIDNIPRPDITREIFGQPARKCIKSGTLQKSVDLQQQVYSKLRKVEFYMWSENGGICDHLGSGLFEAHSKHSNTLQVLRFTGEISLESELLNTLLCSTPNLKKLHFLGNISVTHGGWPRAWDIAQSEQACTNLKVFACRIVSINRQGYTDSMRFVAADGKVTQGGTVQESIALQRHIYAQLVRLVSLQVLQLGFIFDEFSTRYGEVDDCHYRQYDGLVMTLESGLDLLKDLKELRVVRLHNKRGHPPGSRAGVGQGTLAACEN
;
A
#
# COMPACT_ATOMS: atom_id res chain seq x y z
N MET A 1 -24.89 34.27 -3.31
CA MET A 1 -24.15 33.00 -3.44
C MET A 1 -23.72 32.63 -2.03
N SER A 2 -24.40 31.67 -1.42
CA SER A 2 -24.00 31.10 -0.13
C SER A 2 -22.78 30.22 -0.38
N GLU A 3 -21.65 30.53 0.24
CA GLU A 3 -20.49 29.64 0.28
C GLU A 3 -20.92 28.36 1.00
N GLU A 4 -21.09 27.26 0.25
CA GLU A 4 -21.09 25.93 0.84
C GLU A 4 -19.71 25.71 1.44
N VAL A 5 -19.59 25.99 2.73
CA VAL A 5 -18.41 25.64 3.52
C VAL A 5 -18.23 24.14 3.40
N ASN A 6 -17.11 23.71 2.83
CA ASN A 6 -16.77 22.30 2.63
C ASN A 6 -16.92 21.55 3.98
N SER A 7 -17.96 20.73 4.09
CA SER A 7 -18.42 20.10 5.34
C SER A 7 -17.34 19.25 6.02
N SER A 8 -16.36 18.77 5.24
CA SER A 8 -15.23 17.99 5.72
C SER A 8 -14.30 18.78 6.67
N ASN A 9 -14.10 20.10 6.45
CA ASN A 9 -13.30 20.93 7.34
C ASN A 9 -14.01 21.22 8.67
N GLN A 10 -15.35 21.27 8.66
CA GLN A 10 -16.13 21.43 9.89
C GLN A 10 -15.97 20.21 10.82
N ILE A 11 -15.87 19.00 10.26
CA ILE A 11 -15.65 17.77 11.05
C ILE A 11 -14.32 17.84 11.82
N LEU A 12 -13.26 18.32 11.17
CA LEU A 12 -11.94 18.50 11.78
C LEU A 12 -11.92 19.54 12.90
N TRP A 13 -12.84 20.49 12.86
CA TRP A 13 -12.99 21.52 13.89
C TRP A 13 -13.86 21.05 15.06
N LEU A 14 -14.91 20.28 14.78
CA LEU A 14 -15.91 19.85 15.77
C LEU A 14 -15.48 18.64 16.62
N ALA A 15 -14.42 17.93 16.23
CA ALA A 15 -14.03 16.67 16.87
C ALA A 15 -12.56 16.69 17.37
N PRO A 16 -12.18 17.49 18.38
CA PRO A 16 -10.79 17.60 18.85
C PRO A 16 -10.15 16.28 19.30
N CYS A 17 -10.98 15.31 19.70
CA CYS A 17 -10.57 13.96 20.12
C CYS A 17 -10.59 12.93 18.98
N LEU A 18 -10.81 13.34 17.74
CA LEU A 18 -10.87 12.44 16.58
C LEU A 18 -9.51 11.77 16.39
N LYS A 19 -9.50 10.44 16.41
CA LYS A 19 -8.30 9.63 16.20
C LYS A 19 -8.16 9.17 14.76
N VAL A 20 -9.26 8.91 14.07
CA VAL A 20 -9.25 8.37 12.71
C VAL A 20 -10.25 9.17 11.89
N LEU A 21 -9.79 9.74 10.77
CA LEU A 21 -10.65 10.38 9.78
C LEU A 21 -10.27 9.86 8.40
N ASP A 22 -11.13 9.04 7.80
CA ASP A 22 -10.94 8.54 6.45
C ASP A 22 -12.09 9.04 5.56
N VAL A 23 -11.83 10.14 4.85
CA VAL A 23 -12.73 10.82 3.92
C VAL A 23 -12.37 10.35 2.51
N ARG A 24 -13.05 9.29 2.05
CA ARG A 24 -12.84 8.75 0.70
C ARG A 24 -13.87 9.31 -0.27
N ARG A 25 -13.45 9.54 -1.51
CA ARG A 25 -14.36 9.84 -2.62
C ARG A 25 -15.22 8.61 -2.94
N ASN A 26 -16.54 8.75 -2.84
CA ASN A 26 -17.43 7.73 -3.40
C ASN A 26 -17.35 7.83 -4.93
N ARG A 27 -16.89 6.79 -5.61
CA ARG A 27 -16.79 6.78 -7.09
C ARG A 27 -18.11 7.06 -7.80
N MET A 28 -19.24 6.85 -7.13
CA MET A 28 -20.58 7.08 -7.69
C MET A 28 -21.04 8.53 -7.52
N ASP A 29 -20.50 9.26 -6.54
CA ASP A 29 -20.88 10.64 -6.25
C ASP A 29 -19.70 11.55 -6.56
N SER A 30 -19.79 12.32 -7.64
CA SER A 30 -18.75 13.29 -8.02
C SER A 30 -18.56 14.42 -7.00
N LEU A 31 -19.45 14.52 -6.01
CA LEU A 31 -19.57 15.58 -5.03
C LEU A 31 -19.19 15.06 -3.63
N GLY A 32 -17.91 15.22 -3.26
CA GLY A 32 -17.43 14.96 -1.91
C GLY A 32 -16.18 14.07 -1.86
N GLY A 33 -15.59 13.94 -0.67
CA GLY A 33 -14.47 13.03 -0.44
C GLY A 33 -13.07 13.61 -0.66
N ALA A 34 -12.96 14.91 -0.99
CA ALA A 34 -11.68 15.59 -1.14
C ALA A 34 -11.63 16.90 -0.34
N LEU A 35 -10.46 17.20 0.23
CA LEU A 35 -10.15 18.48 0.85
C LEU A 35 -9.36 19.37 -0.12
N ASP A 36 -9.71 20.65 -0.19
CA ASP A 36 -8.91 21.62 -0.92
C ASP A 36 -7.58 21.86 -0.16
N ALA A 37 -6.46 21.80 -0.88
CA ALA A 37 -5.14 22.04 -0.30
C ALA A 37 -5.03 23.41 0.40
N MET A 38 -5.64 24.47 -0.14
CA MET A 38 -5.66 25.80 0.49
C MET A 38 -6.52 25.81 1.74
N ASP A 39 -7.66 25.10 1.74
CA ASP A 39 -8.49 24.99 2.94
C ASP A 39 -7.71 24.30 4.06
N ILE A 40 -6.94 23.25 3.75
CA ILE A 40 -6.06 22.58 4.72
C ILE A 40 -5.08 23.59 5.31
N LEU A 41 -4.44 24.42 4.47
CA LEU A 41 -3.47 25.42 4.91
C LEU A 41 -4.09 26.57 5.72
N GLN A 42 -5.32 26.96 5.43
CA GLN A 42 -5.99 28.07 6.09
C GLN A 42 -6.73 27.64 7.36
N SER A 43 -7.18 26.39 7.43
CA SER A 43 -7.95 25.89 8.59
C SER A 43 -7.08 25.81 9.84
N GLU A 44 -7.60 26.21 10.99
CA GLU A 44 -7.00 25.88 12.28
C GLU A 44 -7.37 24.43 12.62
N TRP A 45 -6.40 23.52 12.54
CA TRP A 45 -6.62 22.11 12.85
C TRP A 45 -6.74 21.96 14.37
N VAL A 46 -7.92 21.58 14.86
CA VAL A 46 -8.19 21.40 16.30
C VAL A 46 -7.94 19.95 16.75
N CYS A 47 -7.84 19.01 15.81
CA CYS A 47 -7.58 17.59 16.07
C CYS A 47 -6.10 17.32 16.40
N ASN A 48 -5.68 17.60 17.64
CA ASN A 48 -4.33 17.30 18.14
C ASN A 48 -4.08 15.79 18.36
N HIS A 49 -5.15 14.99 18.33
CA HIS A 49 -5.14 13.56 18.61
C HIS A 49 -5.39 12.70 17.38
N LEU A 50 -5.37 13.29 16.17
CA LEU A 50 -5.52 12.53 14.94
C LEU A 50 -4.35 11.54 14.81
N GLU A 51 -4.70 10.26 14.75
CA GLU A 51 -3.79 9.14 14.61
C GLU A 51 -3.78 8.64 13.15
N GLU A 52 -4.91 8.68 12.42
CA GLU A 52 -5.14 8.22 11.02
C GLU A 52 -5.91 9.29 10.24
N PHE A 53 -5.39 9.72 9.08
CA PHE A 53 -6.08 10.68 8.20
C PHE A 53 -5.97 10.28 6.73
N GLY A 54 -7.04 9.70 6.19
CA GLY A 54 -7.19 9.43 4.77
C GLY A 54 -8.06 10.48 4.12
N CYS A 55 -7.55 11.18 3.10
CA CYS A 55 -8.38 12.03 2.27
C CYS A 55 -7.72 12.30 0.92
N THR A 56 -8.53 12.42 -0.13
CA THR A 56 -8.05 13.00 -1.39
C THR A 56 -7.79 14.49 -1.18
N ILE A 57 -6.60 14.98 -1.55
CA ILE A 57 -6.29 16.41 -1.48
C ILE A 57 -6.37 16.97 -2.89
N ASP A 58 -7.37 17.81 -3.13
CA ASP A 58 -7.65 18.42 -4.42
C ASP A 58 -6.99 19.80 -4.54
N ASN A 59 -7.09 20.36 -5.75
CA ASN A 59 -6.69 21.74 -6.04
C ASN A 59 -5.21 22.05 -5.78
N ILE A 60 -4.36 21.02 -5.84
CA ILE A 60 -2.91 21.16 -6.00
C ILE A 60 -2.60 21.36 -7.49
N PRO A 61 -1.89 22.42 -7.90
CA PRO A 61 -1.52 22.60 -9.30
C PRO A 61 -0.71 21.41 -9.84
N ARG A 62 -0.99 20.93 -11.06
CA ARG A 62 -0.25 19.82 -11.69
C ARG A 62 0.18 20.19 -13.12
N PRO A 63 1.12 21.14 -13.29
CA PRO A 63 1.57 21.57 -14.62
C PRO A 63 2.37 20.51 -15.37
N ASP A 64 2.80 19.45 -14.68
CA ASP A 64 3.42 18.26 -15.23
C ASP A 64 2.44 17.40 -16.06
N ILE A 65 1.13 17.56 -15.86
CA ILE A 65 0.12 16.80 -16.60
C ILE A 65 -0.24 17.56 -17.88
N THR A 66 0.41 17.19 -18.98
CA THR A 66 0.18 17.77 -20.32
C THR A 66 -0.77 16.96 -21.21
N ARG A 67 -1.19 15.76 -20.76
CA ARG A 67 -2.05 14.85 -21.54
C ARG A 67 -3.49 15.33 -21.67
N GLU A 68 -4.24 14.72 -22.58
CA GLU A 68 -5.70 14.86 -22.63
C GLU A 68 -6.37 13.88 -21.65
N ILE A 69 -7.44 14.33 -21.01
CA ILE A 69 -8.29 13.56 -20.10
C ILE A 69 -9.71 13.68 -20.64
N PHE A 70 -10.33 12.53 -20.98
CA PHE A 70 -11.66 12.48 -21.60
C PHE A 70 -11.80 13.32 -22.88
N GLY A 71 -10.79 13.29 -23.76
CA GLY A 71 -10.78 14.04 -25.02
C GLY A 71 -10.69 15.55 -24.84
N GLN A 72 -10.33 16.03 -23.64
CA GLN A 72 -10.08 17.43 -23.37
C GLN A 72 -8.67 17.62 -22.80
N PRO A 73 -7.97 18.73 -23.11
CA PRO A 73 -6.70 19.05 -22.48
C PRO A 73 -6.84 19.06 -20.95
N ALA A 74 -5.97 18.32 -20.23
CA ALA A 74 -6.05 18.18 -18.77
C ALA A 74 -6.10 19.52 -18.03
N ARG A 75 -5.50 20.57 -18.60
CA ARG A 75 -5.57 21.96 -18.11
C ARG A 75 -6.98 22.52 -17.89
N LYS A 76 -8.03 21.91 -18.48
CA LYS A 76 -9.42 22.30 -18.21
C LYS A 76 -9.98 21.72 -16.90
N CYS A 77 -9.40 20.61 -16.45
CA CYS A 77 -9.85 19.87 -15.27
C CYS A 77 -8.87 20.00 -14.09
N ILE A 78 -7.68 20.58 -14.32
CA ILE A 78 -6.59 20.70 -13.33
C ILE A 78 -6.31 22.17 -13.07
N LYS A 79 -6.13 22.52 -11.79
CA LYS A 79 -5.76 23.88 -11.36
C LYS A 79 -4.42 24.29 -12.01
N SER A 80 -4.39 25.45 -12.65
CA SER A 80 -3.18 25.99 -13.27
C SER A 80 -2.19 26.48 -12.21
N GLY A 81 -0.89 26.37 -12.49
CA GLY A 81 0.17 26.85 -11.61
C GLY A 81 1.56 26.44 -12.10
N THR A 82 2.60 26.90 -11.41
CA THR A 82 3.99 26.49 -11.69
C THR A 82 4.32 25.20 -10.93
N LEU A 83 5.32 24.44 -11.43
CA LEU A 83 5.77 23.21 -10.76
C LEU A 83 6.25 23.53 -9.34
N GLN A 84 6.97 24.63 -9.18
CA GLN A 84 7.43 25.09 -7.86
C GLN A 84 6.25 25.34 -6.90
N LYS A 85 5.19 26.02 -7.35
CA LYS A 85 4.01 26.28 -6.51
C LYS A 85 3.29 25.00 -6.09
N SER A 86 3.28 23.98 -6.96
CA SER A 86 2.74 22.65 -6.62
C SER A 86 3.53 22.00 -5.49
N VAL A 87 4.86 21.95 -5.65
CA VAL A 87 5.79 21.37 -4.68
C VAL A 87 5.71 22.12 -3.35
N ASP A 88 5.70 23.45 -3.36
CA ASP A 88 5.60 24.26 -2.15
C ASP A 88 4.28 24.03 -1.41
N LEU A 89 3.17 23.94 -2.14
CA LEU A 89 1.84 23.69 -1.58
C LEU A 89 1.76 22.29 -0.95
N GLN A 90 2.29 21.27 -1.64
CA GLN A 90 2.39 19.91 -1.11
C GLN A 90 3.22 19.86 0.18
N GLN A 91 4.39 20.50 0.18
CA GLN A 91 5.26 20.56 1.36
C GLN A 91 4.58 21.24 2.53
N GLN A 92 3.88 22.37 2.31
CA GLN A 92 3.15 23.06 3.36
C GLN A 92 2.02 22.18 3.92
N VAL A 93 1.23 21.55 3.05
CA VAL A 93 0.16 20.64 3.48
C VAL A 93 0.74 19.49 4.29
N TYR A 94 1.78 18.82 3.82
CA TYR A 94 2.43 17.72 4.54
C TYR A 94 3.07 18.15 5.85
N SER A 95 3.67 19.34 5.91
CA SER A 95 4.22 19.89 7.16
C SER A 95 3.13 20.15 8.20
N LYS A 96 1.92 20.51 7.77
CA LYS A 96 0.77 20.74 8.64
C LYS A 96 0.14 19.44 9.12
N LEU A 97 0.16 18.41 8.25
CA LEU A 97 -0.27 17.05 8.54
C LEU A 97 0.79 16.23 9.31
N ARG A 98 1.66 16.86 10.11
CA ARG A 98 2.89 16.26 10.70
C ARG A 98 2.71 15.00 11.57
N LYS A 99 1.48 14.52 11.77
CA LYS A 99 1.14 13.29 12.50
C LYS A 99 0.15 12.37 11.75
N VAL A 100 0.08 12.49 10.43
CA VAL A 100 -0.95 11.84 9.62
C VAL A 100 -0.41 10.58 8.95
N GLU A 101 -1.17 9.48 9.07
CA GLU A 101 -1.01 8.30 8.22
C GLU A 101 -1.40 8.69 6.79
N PHE A 102 -0.50 8.53 5.82
CA PHE A 102 -0.81 8.87 4.43
C PHE A 102 -1.59 7.75 3.74
N TYR A 103 -2.68 8.14 3.08
CA TYR A 103 -3.47 7.30 2.18
C TYR A 103 -3.26 7.83 0.77
N MET A 104 -2.56 7.07 -0.04
CA MET A 104 -2.48 7.37 -1.45
C MET A 104 -3.49 6.52 -2.20
N TRP A 105 -4.33 7.19 -2.98
CA TRP A 105 -5.30 6.58 -3.87
C TRP A 105 -5.09 7.18 -5.27
N SER A 106 -4.94 6.32 -6.29
CA SER A 106 -5.01 6.75 -7.70
C SER A 106 -6.43 6.52 -8.24
N GLU A 107 -7.16 7.59 -8.56
CA GLU A 107 -8.57 7.51 -8.97
C GLU A 107 -8.76 7.12 -10.44
N ASN A 108 -7.75 7.36 -11.27
CA ASN A 108 -7.77 6.97 -12.67
C ASN A 108 -6.86 5.76 -12.81
N GLY A 109 -7.36 4.62 -13.26
CA GLY A 109 -6.55 3.44 -13.64
C GLY A 109 -5.54 3.71 -14.79
N GLY A 110 -5.16 4.96 -15.01
CA GLY A 110 -3.91 5.33 -15.63
C GLY A 110 -2.80 5.06 -14.64
N ILE A 111 -2.02 4.03 -14.96
CA ILE A 111 -0.75 3.67 -14.35
C ILE A 111 0.01 4.97 -14.03
N CYS A 112 0.15 5.27 -12.74
CA CYS A 112 0.90 6.44 -12.30
C CYS A 112 2.38 6.08 -12.25
N ASP A 113 2.99 5.85 -13.43
CA ASP A 113 4.41 5.51 -13.58
C ASP A 113 5.36 6.59 -13.01
N HIS A 114 4.86 7.79 -12.75
CA HIS A 114 5.69 8.96 -12.38
C HIS A 114 5.50 9.42 -10.93
N LEU A 115 4.57 8.85 -10.16
CA LEU A 115 4.45 9.20 -8.74
C LEU A 115 5.60 8.61 -7.91
N GLY A 116 6.27 7.57 -8.40
CA GLY A 116 7.31 6.84 -7.67
C GLY A 116 8.49 7.72 -7.21
N SER A 117 9.14 8.48 -8.09
CA SER A 117 10.37 9.21 -7.69
C SER A 117 10.08 10.44 -6.83
N GLY A 118 9.18 11.32 -7.26
CA GLY A 118 8.89 12.57 -6.55
C GLY A 118 8.24 12.35 -5.17
N LEU A 119 7.44 11.31 -5.01
CA LEU A 119 6.88 10.94 -3.71
C LEU A 119 7.97 10.51 -2.74
N PHE A 120 8.93 9.70 -3.20
CA PHE A 120 10.00 9.18 -2.34
C PHE A 120 11.00 10.28 -1.95
N GLU A 121 11.23 11.25 -2.82
CA GLU A 121 11.97 12.47 -2.47
C GLU A 121 11.25 13.31 -1.41
N ALA A 122 9.93 13.42 -1.46
CA ALA A 122 9.16 14.08 -0.41
C ALA A 122 9.18 13.26 0.90
N HIS A 123 9.11 11.93 0.81
CA HIS A 123 9.16 11.03 1.97
C HIS A 123 10.51 11.06 2.68
N SER A 124 11.62 11.10 1.94
CA SER A 124 12.96 11.15 2.53
C SER A 124 13.15 12.40 3.41
N LYS A 125 12.50 13.52 3.07
CA LYS A 125 12.50 14.74 3.90
C LYS A 125 11.69 14.61 5.19
N HIS A 126 10.72 13.69 5.25
CA HIS A 126 9.83 13.48 6.39
C HIS A 126 10.02 12.13 7.08
N SER A 127 11.08 11.40 6.73
CA SER A 127 11.24 10.01 7.09
C SER A 127 11.37 9.79 8.61
N ASN A 128 11.91 10.78 9.31
CA ASN A 128 12.03 10.79 10.78
C ASN A 128 10.69 10.99 11.51
N THR A 129 9.65 11.48 10.85
CA THR A 129 8.32 11.68 11.47
C THR A 129 7.30 10.63 11.07
N LEU A 130 7.58 9.87 10.00
CA LEU A 130 6.64 8.89 9.45
C LEU A 130 6.53 7.67 10.38
N GLN A 131 5.32 7.45 10.92
CA GLN A 131 5.04 6.29 11.78
C GLN A 131 4.15 5.26 11.09
N VAL A 132 3.35 5.66 10.12
CA VAL A 132 2.43 4.77 9.41
C VAL A 132 2.42 5.16 7.96
N LEU A 133 2.54 4.16 7.10
CA LEU A 133 2.44 4.33 5.67
C LEU A 133 1.48 3.28 5.12
N ARG A 134 0.42 3.74 4.45
CA ARG A 134 -0.57 2.87 3.82
C ARG A 134 -0.71 3.24 2.35
N PHE A 135 -0.32 2.30 1.52
CA PHE A 135 -0.54 2.32 0.09
C PHE A 135 -1.85 1.59 -0.19
N THR A 136 -2.80 2.27 -0.84
CA THR A 136 -4.09 1.71 -1.27
C THR A 136 -4.28 1.81 -2.78
N GLY A 137 -4.71 0.73 -3.43
CA GLY A 137 -5.06 0.74 -4.86
C GLY A 137 -3.92 0.33 -5.80
N GLU A 138 -3.95 0.83 -7.03
CA GLU A 138 -2.97 0.51 -8.08
C GLU A 138 -1.70 1.34 -7.89
N ILE A 139 -0.66 0.72 -7.30
CA ILE A 139 0.62 1.37 -7.04
C ILE A 139 1.73 0.53 -7.64
N SER A 140 2.50 1.12 -8.55
CA SER A 140 3.77 0.57 -9.02
C SER A 140 4.86 1.07 -8.08
N LEU A 141 5.36 0.20 -7.21
CA LEU A 141 6.52 0.48 -6.38
C LEU A 141 7.69 -0.42 -6.78
N GLU A 142 8.78 0.21 -7.25
CA GLU A 142 10.05 -0.46 -7.43
C GLU A 142 10.59 -0.95 -6.09
N SER A 143 11.12 -2.16 -6.07
CA SER A 143 11.58 -2.77 -4.81
C SER A 143 12.79 -2.06 -4.21
N GLU A 144 13.61 -1.38 -5.03
CA GLU A 144 14.70 -0.51 -4.56
C GLU A 144 14.17 0.68 -3.75
N LEU A 145 13.05 1.26 -4.19
CA LEU A 145 12.39 2.35 -3.48
C LEU A 145 11.83 1.85 -2.15
N LEU A 146 11.19 0.68 -2.11
CA LEU A 146 10.73 0.08 -0.86
C LEU A 146 11.88 -0.10 0.15
N ASN A 147 13.01 -0.65 -0.29
CA ASN A 147 14.18 -0.83 0.55
C ASN A 147 14.70 0.52 1.04
N THR A 148 14.80 1.52 0.17
CA THR A 148 15.19 2.88 0.53
C THR A 148 14.26 3.47 1.59
N LEU A 149 12.94 3.29 1.45
CA LEU A 149 11.96 3.73 2.43
C LEU A 149 12.13 3.01 3.77
N LEU A 150 12.23 1.68 3.78
CA LEU A 150 12.47 0.90 4.98
C LEU A 150 13.82 1.23 5.65
N CYS A 151 14.80 1.68 4.90
CA CYS A 151 16.09 2.10 5.46
C CYS A 151 16.06 3.54 5.99
N SER A 152 15.26 4.42 5.37
CA SER A 152 15.22 5.85 5.70
C SER A 152 14.20 6.22 6.77
N THR A 153 13.27 5.33 7.15
CA THR A 153 12.13 5.63 8.04
C THR A 153 12.22 4.90 9.40
N PRO A 154 13.21 5.21 10.27
CA PRO A 154 13.46 4.44 11.49
C PRO A 154 12.30 4.45 12.51
N ASN A 155 11.37 5.39 12.38
CA ASN A 155 10.21 5.55 13.22
C ASN A 155 8.94 4.89 12.67
N LEU A 156 9.03 4.20 11.52
CA LEU A 156 7.90 3.52 10.90
C LEU A 156 7.43 2.34 11.77
N LYS A 157 6.18 2.42 12.23
CA LYS A 157 5.49 1.43 13.07
C LYS A 157 4.50 0.58 12.27
N LYS A 158 3.88 1.12 11.23
CA LYS A 158 2.93 0.36 10.41
C LYS A 158 3.23 0.58 8.93
N LEU A 159 3.31 -0.50 8.18
CA LEU A 159 3.49 -0.48 6.74
C LEU A 159 2.46 -1.39 6.08
N HIS A 160 1.64 -0.80 5.24
CA HIS A 160 0.55 -1.47 4.56
C HIS A 160 0.65 -1.24 3.06
N PHE A 161 0.74 -2.31 2.29
CA PHE A 161 0.58 -2.36 0.85
C PHE A 161 -0.71 -3.13 0.56
N LEU A 162 -1.82 -2.39 0.49
CA LEU A 162 -3.14 -2.93 0.22
C LEU A 162 -3.51 -2.48 -1.19
N GLY A 163 -3.86 -3.38 -2.10
CA GLY A 163 -4.14 -2.90 -3.45
C GLY A 163 -4.42 -4.00 -4.44
N ASN A 164 -5.29 -3.66 -5.39
CA ASN A 164 -5.46 -4.42 -6.61
C ASN A 164 -4.49 -3.82 -7.61
N ILE A 165 -3.33 -4.45 -7.83
CA ILE A 165 -2.38 -4.00 -8.83
C ILE A 165 -2.60 -4.85 -10.06
N SER A 166 -2.64 -4.22 -11.23
CA SER A 166 -2.70 -4.96 -12.49
C SER A 166 -1.56 -5.97 -12.51
N VAL A 167 -1.89 -7.22 -12.81
CA VAL A 167 -0.95 -8.35 -12.87
C VAL A 167 0.23 -8.09 -13.82
N THR A 168 0.12 -7.07 -14.66
CA THR A 168 1.02 -6.83 -15.77
C THR A 168 2.26 -6.03 -15.37
N HIS A 169 2.20 -5.09 -14.42
CA HIS A 169 3.28 -4.10 -14.22
C HIS A 169 3.66 -4.03 -12.74
N GLY A 170 4.87 -4.52 -12.43
CA GLY A 170 5.38 -4.74 -11.07
C GLY A 170 5.12 -3.59 -10.11
N GLY A 171 4.65 -3.93 -8.91
CA GLY A 171 4.51 -2.95 -7.83
C GLY A 171 4.52 -3.57 -6.44
N TRP A 172 4.79 -4.87 -6.37
CA TRP A 172 4.94 -5.59 -5.12
C TRP A 172 6.41 -5.82 -4.85
N PRO A 173 6.85 -5.81 -3.58
CA PRO A 173 8.17 -6.25 -3.23
C PRO A 173 8.43 -7.65 -3.79
N ARG A 174 9.50 -7.77 -4.57
CA ARG A 174 9.98 -9.09 -4.96
C ARG A 174 10.59 -9.76 -3.75
N ALA A 175 10.33 -11.05 -3.65
CA ALA A 175 10.89 -11.95 -2.65
C ALA A 175 12.40 -11.73 -2.44
N TRP A 176 13.14 -11.64 -3.55
CA TRP A 176 14.59 -11.46 -3.55
C TRP A 176 15.03 -10.15 -2.90
N ASP A 177 14.33 -9.05 -3.18
CA ASP A 177 14.70 -7.73 -2.68
C ASP A 177 14.46 -7.58 -1.18
N ILE A 178 13.42 -8.22 -0.65
CA ILE A 178 13.22 -8.33 0.81
C ILE A 178 14.34 -9.17 1.41
N ALA A 179 14.65 -10.31 0.80
CA ALA A 179 15.62 -11.27 1.33
C ALA A 179 17.03 -10.65 1.43
N GLN A 180 17.40 -9.80 0.48
CA GLN A 180 18.68 -9.08 0.45
C GLN A 180 18.71 -7.77 1.23
N SER A 181 17.57 -7.31 1.79
CA SER A 181 17.52 -6.01 2.46
C SER A 181 18.30 -6.01 3.77
N GLU A 182 19.20 -5.03 3.92
CA GLU A 182 19.79 -4.64 5.20
C GLU A 182 18.77 -3.82 6.01
N GLN A 183 17.68 -4.45 6.46
CA GLN A 183 16.56 -3.72 7.05
C GLN A 183 16.96 -2.82 8.24
N ALA A 184 16.48 -1.56 8.23
CA ALA A 184 16.69 -0.57 9.29
C ALA A 184 15.43 -0.29 10.15
N CYS A 185 14.24 -0.77 9.76
CA CYS A 185 12.98 -0.54 10.49
C CYS A 185 12.71 -1.56 11.61
N THR A 186 13.53 -1.57 12.66
CA THR A 186 13.37 -2.51 13.80
C THR A 186 12.12 -2.25 14.67
N ASN A 187 11.54 -1.06 14.56
CA ASN A 187 10.35 -0.62 15.31
C ASN A 187 9.02 -0.96 14.63
N LEU A 188 9.06 -1.67 13.49
CA LEU A 188 7.86 -1.99 12.73
C LEU A 188 6.97 -2.97 13.50
N LYS A 189 5.73 -2.55 13.78
CA LYS A 189 4.70 -3.31 14.51
C LYS A 189 3.70 -3.99 13.59
N VAL A 190 3.40 -3.40 12.45
CA VAL A 190 2.48 -3.97 11.46
C VAL A 190 3.16 -4.00 10.11
N PHE A 191 3.28 -5.19 9.53
CA PHE A 191 3.75 -5.39 8.17
C PHE A 191 2.70 -6.14 7.38
N ALA A 192 2.06 -5.44 6.46
CA ALA A 192 0.97 -5.93 5.65
C ALA A 192 1.32 -5.75 4.17
N CYS A 193 1.65 -6.83 3.47
CA CYS A 193 2.10 -6.74 2.07
C CYS A 193 1.91 -8.05 1.31
N ARG A 194 1.70 -7.96 0.00
CA ARG A 194 1.92 -9.09 -0.91
C ARG A 194 3.40 -9.13 -1.31
N ILE A 195 4.01 -10.30 -1.18
CA ILE A 195 5.35 -10.58 -1.68
C ILE A 195 5.18 -11.42 -2.94
N VAL A 196 5.88 -11.05 -4.02
CA VAL A 196 5.79 -11.69 -5.33
C VAL A 196 7.11 -12.34 -5.72
N SER A 197 7.12 -13.04 -6.86
CA SER A 197 8.31 -13.69 -7.42
C SER A 197 8.89 -14.80 -6.53
N ILE A 198 8.02 -15.50 -5.79
CA ILE A 198 8.37 -16.76 -5.12
C ILE A 198 7.98 -17.89 -6.06
N ASN A 199 8.95 -18.48 -6.72
CA ASN A 199 8.68 -19.56 -7.66
C ASN A 199 8.03 -20.76 -6.96
N ARG A 200 7.01 -21.40 -7.55
CA ARG A 200 6.47 -22.67 -7.06
C ARG A 200 6.44 -23.70 -8.19
N GLN A 201 6.97 -24.91 -7.94
CA GLN A 201 6.81 -26.01 -8.89
C GLN A 201 5.33 -26.41 -9.00
N GLY A 202 4.90 -26.68 -10.23
CA GLY A 202 3.51 -27.05 -10.56
C GLY A 202 2.72 -25.97 -11.29
N TYR A 203 3.27 -24.76 -11.43
CA TYR A 203 2.70 -23.66 -12.23
C TYR A 203 3.64 -23.30 -13.39
N THR A 204 3.90 -24.26 -14.29
CA THR A 204 4.94 -24.11 -15.31
C THR A 204 4.52 -23.35 -16.57
N ASP A 205 3.21 -23.13 -16.83
CA ASP A 205 2.80 -22.81 -18.21
C ASP A 205 2.09 -21.47 -18.46
N SER A 206 1.65 -20.70 -17.47
CA SER A 206 0.83 -19.50 -17.76
C SER A 206 1.28 -18.15 -17.21
N MET A 207 2.23 -18.10 -16.26
CA MET A 207 2.72 -16.83 -15.72
C MET A 207 4.24 -16.75 -15.78
N ARG A 208 4.77 -16.63 -17.00
CA ARG A 208 6.14 -16.10 -17.17
C ARG A 208 6.11 -14.64 -16.73
N PHE A 209 6.53 -14.37 -15.50
CA PHE A 209 6.84 -13.01 -15.10
C PHE A 209 8.06 -12.57 -15.90
N VAL A 210 7.81 -11.70 -16.88
CA VAL A 210 8.88 -10.94 -17.52
C VAL A 210 9.24 -9.85 -16.54
N ALA A 211 10.43 -9.91 -15.95
CA ALA A 211 10.93 -8.82 -15.13
C ALA A 211 10.96 -7.52 -15.98
N ALA A 212 10.94 -6.36 -15.33
CA ALA A 212 10.94 -5.07 -16.03
C ALA A 212 12.13 -4.90 -16.99
N ASP A 213 13.24 -5.63 -16.76
CA ASP A 213 14.42 -5.68 -17.61
C ASP A 213 14.31 -6.65 -18.80
N GLY A 214 13.14 -7.27 -19.01
CA GLY A 214 12.90 -8.26 -20.06
C GLY A 214 13.48 -9.63 -19.76
N LYS A 215 14.18 -9.84 -18.63
CA LYS A 215 14.70 -11.16 -18.27
C LYS A 215 13.58 -12.02 -17.75
N VAL A 216 13.35 -13.12 -18.45
CA VAL A 216 12.56 -14.22 -17.93
C VAL A 216 13.38 -14.84 -16.81
N THR A 217 12.92 -14.73 -15.56
CA THR A 217 13.48 -15.51 -14.46
C THR A 217 13.24 -16.98 -14.79
N GLN A 218 14.29 -17.71 -15.16
CA GLN A 218 14.21 -19.16 -15.32
C GLN A 218 13.66 -19.75 -14.03
N GLY A 219 12.63 -20.59 -14.15
CA GLY A 219 11.98 -21.20 -12.99
C GLY A 219 12.99 -21.99 -12.17
N GLY A 220 13.40 -21.46 -11.02
CA GLY A 220 14.17 -22.17 -10.02
C GLY A 220 13.51 -23.48 -9.53
N THR A 221 14.31 -24.31 -8.88
CA THR A 221 13.89 -25.55 -8.22
C THR A 221 12.99 -25.29 -7.00
N VAL A 222 12.26 -26.31 -6.53
CA VAL A 222 11.53 -26.23 -5.25
C VAL A 222 12.46 -25.88 -4.09
N GLN A 223 13.68 -26.41 -4.10
CA GLN A 223 14.69 -26.16 -3.07
C GLN A 223 15.09 -24.68 -3.04
N GLU A 224 15.28 -24.05 -4.21
CA GLU A 224 15.58 -22.61 -4.30
C GLU A 224 14.42 -21.75 -3.80
N SER A 225 13.18 -22.14 -4.10
CA SER A 225 11.99 -21.47 -3.55
C SER A 225 11.95 -21.58 -2.03
N ILE A 226 12.10 -22.78 -1.48
CA ILE A 226 12.10 -22.99 -0.03
C ILE A 226 13.22 -22.19 0.64
N ALA A 227 14.42 -22.17 0.04
CA ALA A 227 15.54 -21.39 0.53
C ALA A 227 15.22 -19.88 0.54
N LEU A 228 14.63 -19.36 -0.54
CA LEU A 228 14.22 -17.96 -0.64
C LEU A 228 13.16 -17.61 0.39
N GLN A 229 12.15 -18.46 0.58
CA GLN A 229 11.11 -18.25 1.60
C GLN A 229 11.72 -18.22 3.01
N ARG A 230 12.61 -19.15 3.34
CA ARG A 230 13.34 -19.16 4.62
C ARG A 230 14.16 -17.88 4.81
N HIS A 231 14.79 -17.39 3.75
CA HIS A 231 15.56 -16.14 3.82
C HIS A 231 14.66 -14.93 4.10
N ILE A 232 13.48 -14.87 3.48
CA ILE A 232 12.49 -13.82 3.78
C ILE A 232 12.01 -13.90 5.22
N TYR A 233 11.68 -15.09 5.73
CA TYR A 233 11.30 -15.24 7.13
C TYR A 233 12.42 -14.83 8.07
N ALA A 234 13.67 -15.20 7.78
CA ALA A 234 14.83 -14.77 8.55
C ALA A 234 14.96 -13.24 8.60
N GLN A 235 14.60 -12.53 7.53
CA GLN A 235 14.53 -11.06 7.55
C GLN A 235 13.38 -10.57 8.42
N LEU A 236 12.18 -11.13 8.28
CA LEU A 236 11.02 -10.75 9.09
C LEU A 236 11.23 -10.96 10.60
N VAL A 237 12.01 -11.97 11.01
CA VAL A 237 12.39 -12.21 12.42
C VAL A 237 13.21 -11.08 13.02
N ARG A 238 13.90 -10.29 12.20
CA ARG A 238 14.66 -9.12 12.67
C ARG A 238 13.74 -7.98 13.10
N LEU A 239 12.47 -8.01 12.73
CA LEU A 239 11.45 -7.06 13.15
C LEU A 239 10.95 -7.43 14.55
N VAL A 240 11.80 -7.28 15.56
CA VAL A 240 11.53 -7.72 16.95
C VAL A 240 10.29 -7.08 17.58
N SER A 241 9.83 -5.94 17.04
CA SER A 241 8.62 -5.24 17.46
C SER A 241 7.36 -5.66 16.70
N LEU A 242 7.46 -6.62 15.77
CA LEU A 242 6.37 -7.00 14.88
C LEU A 242 5.25 -7.67 15.66
N GLN A 243 4.06 -7.09 15.59
CA GLN A 243 2.83 -7.55 16.25
C GLN A 243 1.85 -8.19 15.28
N VAL A 244 1.79 -7.66 14.05
CA VAL A 244 0.88 -8.12 13.00
C VAL A 244 1.67 -8.35 11.73
N LEU A 245 1.71 -9.60 11.28
CA LEU A 245 2.23 -9.99 9.98
C LEU A 245 1.05 -10.40 9.08
N GLN A 246 0.80 -9.64 8.04
CA GLN A 246 -0.25 -9.94 7.06
C GLN A 246 0.36 -10.09 5.68
N LEU A 247 0.34 -11.31 5.15
CA LEU A 247 0.92 -11.64 3.86
C LEU A 247 -0.17 -12.02 2.86
N GLY A 248 -0.05 -11.44 1.67
CA GLY A 248 -0.86 -11.78 0.51
C GLY A 248 -1.87 -10.74 0.09
N PHE A 249 -2.90 -11.17 -0.66
CA PHE A 249 -3.95 -10.25 -1.12
C PHE A 249 -4.81 -9.83 0.05
N ILE A 250 -4.62 -8.60 0.47
CA ILE A 250 -5.52 -7.94 1.38
C ILE A 250 -6.62 -7.38 0.49
N PHE A 251 -7.66 -8.18 0.27
CA PHE A 251 -8.88 -7.65 -0.29
C PHE A 251 -9.38 -6.61 0.70
N ASP A 252 -9.38 -5.35 0.27
CA ASP A 252 -10.25 -4.38 0.92
C ASP A 252 -11.67 -4.91 0.67
N GLU A 253 -12.50 -5.00 1.71
CA GLU A 253 -13.83 -5.64 1.67
C GLU A 253 -14.72 -5.08 0.54
N PHE A 254 -14.35 -3.90 0.02
CA PHE A 254 -14.96 -3.20 -1.09
C PHE A 254 -14.84 -3.88 -2.46
N SER A 255 -13.88 -4.79 -2.70
CA SER A 255 -13.77 -5.47 -4.00
C SER A 255 -14.96 -6.41 -4.28
N THR A 256 -15.71 -6.80 -3.25
CA THR A 256 -16.93 -7.61 -3.36
C THR A 256 -18.03 -6.93 -4.17
N ARG A 257 -17.96 -5.61 -4.39
CA ARG A 257 -18.94 -4.85 -5.18
C ARG A 257 -18.74 -4.93 -6.70
N TYR A 258 -17.61 -5.46 -7.18
CA TYR A 258 -17.26 -5.43 -8.61
C TYR A 258 -17.64 -6.71 -9.40
N GLY A 259 -18.69 -7.42 -8.97
CA GLY A 259 -19.18 -8.62 -9.64
C GLY A 259 -18.30 -9.86 -9.38
N GLU A 260 -18.77 -11.03 -9.83
CA GLU A 260 -17.99 -12.28 -9.83
C GLU A 260 -16.81 -12.16 -10.80
N VAL A 261 -15.78 -11.39 -10.42
CA VAL A 261 -14.52 -11.40 -11.15
C VAL A 261 -13.90 -12.78 -10.96
N ASP A 262 -13.52 -13.42 -12.06
CA ASP A 262 -12.98 -14.76 -12.12
C ASP A 262 -11.86 -14.95 -11.08
N ASP A 263 -12.20 -15.71 -10.03
CA ASP A 263 -11.43 -15.85 -8.80
C ASP A 263 -10.03 -16.47 -9.04
N CYS A 264 -9.77 -16.97 -10.26
CA CYS A 264 -8.50 -17.51 -10.69
C CYS A 264 -7.38 -16.44 -10.84
N HIS A 265 -7.72 -15.18 -11.13
CA HIS A 265 -6.74 -14.09 -11.32
C HIS A 265 -6.15 -13.57 -10.01
N TYR A 266 -6.83 -13.82 -8.88
CA TYR A 266 -6.47 -13.31 -7.57
C TYR A 266 -5.94 -14.35 -6.59
N ARG A 267 -5.70 -15.58 -7.05
CA ARG A 267 -5.01 -16.55 -6.21
C ARG A 267 -3.53 -16.14 -6.15
N GLN A 268 -2.99 -16.05 -4.93
CA GLN A 268 -1.56 -15.87 -4.75
C GLN A 268 -0.85 -17.19 -4.99
N TYR A 269 -0.65 -17.54 -6.26
CA TYR A 269 0.11 -18.74 -6.62
C TYR A 269 1.57 -18.63 -6.17
N ASP A 270 2.12 -17.41 -6.08
CA ASP A 270 3.51 -17.10 -5.69
C ASP A 270 3.65 -16.64 -4.22
N GLY A 271 2.80 -17.15 -3.31
CA GLY A 271 2.84 -16.74 -1.91
C GLY A 271 3.95 -17.41 -1.11
N LEU A 272 4.30 -16.81 0.03
CA LEU A 272 5.05 -17.49 1.09
C LEU A 272 4.21 -18.66 1.61
N VAL A 273 4.76 -19.88 1.62
CA VAL A 273 4.15 -21.01 2.31
C VAL A 273 4.54 -20.90 3.79
N MET A 274 3.57 -20.86 4.70
CA MET A 274 3.82 -21.16 6.11
C MET A 274 3.41 -22.59 6.41
N THR A 275 4.29 -23.54 6.10
CA THR A 275 4.27 -24.79 6.85
C THR A 275 4.99 -24.57 8.18
N LEU A 276 4.78 -25.47 9.14
CA LEU A 276 5.55 -25.51 10.39
C LEU A 276 7.06 -25.55 10.09
N GLU A 277 7.47 -26.34 9.10
CA GLU A 277 8.87 -26.51 8.70
C GLU A 277 9.47 -25.33 7.91
N SER A 278 8.63 -24.51 7.25
CA SER A 278 9.11 -23.46 6.34
C SER A 278 9.03 -22.05 6.89
N GLY A 279 8.15 -21.76 7.86
CA GLY A 279 7.90 -20.38 8.30
C GLY A 279 7.57 -20.18 9.77
N LEU A 280 6.65 -20.95 10.36
CA LEU A 280 6.20 -20.68 11.74
C LEU A 280 7.31 -20.88 12.78
N ASP A 281 8.13 -21.92 12.64
CA ASP A 281 9.25 -22.17 13.56
C ASP A 281 10.31 -21.06 13.50
N LEU A 282 10.46 -20.39 12.35
CA LEU A 282 11.36 -19.24 12.22
C LEU A 282 10.81 -18.01 12.95
N LEU A 283 9.47 -17.84 12.97
CA LEU A 283 8.83 -16.68 13.58
C LEU A 283 8.60 -16.81 15.09
N LYS A 284 8.86 -17.99 15.70
CA LYS A 284 8.55 -18.27 17.12
C LYS A 284 9.24 -17.34 18.12
N ASP A 285 10.40 -16.79 17.75
CA ASP A 285 11.18 -15.90 18.63
C ASP A 285 10.66 -14.46 18.63
N LEU A 286 9.70 -14.12 17.75
CA LEU A 286 9.01 -12.83 17.73
C LEU A 286 7.97 -12.76 18.84
N LYS A 287 8.42 -12.46 20.06
CA LYS A 287 7.58 -12.41 21.28
C LYS A 287 6.36 -11.51 21.16
N GLU A 288 6.48 -10.41 20.42
CA GLU A 288 5.39 -9.45 20.23
C GLU A 288 4.39 -9.85 19.14
N LEU A 289 4.69 -10.87 18.32
CA LEU A 289 3.86 -11.29 17.19
C LEU A 289 2.59 -11.97 17.70
N ARG A 290 1.45 -11.31 17.49
CA ARG A 290 0.13 -11.78 17.98
C ARG A 290 -0.75 -12.29 16.86
N VAL A 291 -0.60 -11.71 15.66
CA VAL A 291 -1.49 -11.97 14.53
C VAL A 291 -0.67 -12.29 13.31
N VAL A 292 -0.85 -13.50 12.78
CA VAL A 292 -0.37 -13.88 11.46
C VAL A 292 -1.55 -14.17 10.55
N ARG A 293 -1.70 -13.34 9.52
CA ARG A 293 -2.76 -13.44 8.52
C ARG A 293 -2.16 -13.83 7.20
N LEU A 294 -2.55 -15.01 6.71
CA LEU A 294 -2.17 -15.47 5.38
C LEU A 294 -3.41 -15.55 4.52
N HIS A 295 -3.44 -14.69 3.50
CA HIS A 295 -4.49 -14.75 2.49
C HIS A 295 -4.11 -15.78 1.43
N ASN A 296 -4.34 -17.04 1.77
CA ASN A 296 -4.15 -18.15 0.85
C ASN A 296 -5.54 -18.67 0.48
N LYS A 297 -6.10 -18.22 -0.64
CA LYS A 297 -7.35 -18.80 -1.13
C LYS A 297 -7.08 -20.26 -1.48
N ARG A 298 -7.57 -21.18 -0.64
CA ARG A 298 -7.63 -22.60 -1.00
C ARG A 298 -8.28 -22.68 -2.38
N GLY A 299 -7.61 -23.35 -3.30
CA GLY A 299 -8.18 -23.58 -4.61
C GLY A 299 -9.49 -24.32 -4.44
N HIS A 300 -10.61 -23.64 -4.68
CA HIS A 300 -11.85 -24.34 -4.91
C HIS A 300 -11.63 -25.23 -6.13
N PRO A 301 -11.93 -26.54 -6.05
CA PRO A 301 -11.90 -27.40 -7.22
C PRO A 301 -12.86 -26.81 -8.26
N PRO A 302 -12.46 -26.80 -9.55
CA PRO A 302 -13.29 -26.25 -10.62
C PRO A 302 -14.70 -26.89 -10.55
N GLY A 303 -15.73 -26.07 -10.37
CA GLY A 303 -17.14 -26.49 -10.29
C GLY A 303 -17.82 -26.41 -8.91
N SER A 304 -17.10 -26.04 -7.83
CA SER A 304 -17.72 -25.79 -6.53
C SER A 304 -18.22 -24.34 -6.41
N ARG A 305 -19.53 -24.14 -6.19
CA ARG A 305 -20.12 -22.82 -5.98
C ARG A 305 -19.45 -22.12 -4.79
N ALA A 306 -19.04 -20.86 -5.00
CA ALA A 306 -18.27 -20.08 -4.04
C ALA A 306 -19.06 -19.84 -2.75
N GLY A 307 -18.67 -20.55 -1.68
CA GLY A 307 -18.94 -20.09 -0.32
C GLY A 307 -17.88 -19.05 0.06
N VAL A 308 -18.26 -18.00 0.79
CA VAL A 308 -17.33 -16.99 1.31
C VAL A 308 -16.24 -17.71 2.13
N GLY A 309 -15.02 -17.78 1.58
CA GLY A 309 -13.90 -18.43 2.23
C GLY A 309 -13.45 -17.66 3.47
N GLN A 310 -13.54 -18.28 4.65
CA GLN A 310 -12.91 -17.77 5.86
C GLN A 310 -11.38 -17.85 5.70
N GLY A 311 -10.69 -16.73 5.80
CA GLY A 311 -9.23 -16.72 5.90
C GLY A 311 -8.77 -17.52 7.13
N THR A 312 -7.67 -18.26 7.00
CA THR A 312 -7.09 -18.96 8.15
C THR A 312 -6.48 -17.93 9.10
N LEU A 313 -7.17 -17.65 10.20
CA LEU A 313 -6.59 -16.95 11.35
C LEU A 313 -5.82 -17.98 12.17
N ALA A 314 -4.49 -17.92 12.12
CA ALA A 314 -3.66 -18.54 13.14
C ALA A 314 -3.42 -17.48 14.21
N ALA A 315 -4.06 -17.63 15.37
CA ALA A 315 -3.62 -16.93 16.56
C ALA A 315 -2.29 -17.55 16.99
N CYS A 316 -1.23 -16.75 17.07
CA CYS A 316 -0.01 -17.18 17.75
C CYS A 316 -0.26 -17.05 19.24
N GLU A 317 -0.51 -18.16 19.93
CA GLU A 317 -0.41 -18.21 21.39
C GLU A 317 1.08 -18.24 21.74
N ASN A 318 1.65 -17.05 21.99
CA ASN A 318 3.00 -16.87 22.52
C ASN A 318 2.97 -16.75 24.05
#